data_AF-A0A925RIP1-F1
#
_entry.id   AF-A0A925RIP1-F1
#
_cell.length_a   1.000
_cell.length_b   1.000
_cell.length_c   1.000
_cell.angle_alpha   90.00
_cell.angle_beta   90.00
_cell.angle_gamma   90.00
#
_symmetry.space_group_name_H-M   'P 1'
#
loop_
_entity.id
_entity.type
_entity.pdbx_description
1 polymer ?
#
loop_
_entity_poly.entity_id
_entity_poly.type
_entity_poly.pdbx_seq_one_letter_code
_entity_poly.pdbx_strand_id
1 'polypeptide(L)'
;MGASAVINYGREDLKDRLKVLTSGNGANVVYDPVGGALAETALRGTAWQGRYLVVGFATGEIPKIPLNLVLLKGCQIVGVFWGSFAMRDPAKNRAHCLQLFQWVAEGKLKPAVDAVLPFDRAGEALDRLERRQVKGKIVLVPTAG
;
A
#
# COMPACT_ATOMS: atom_id res chain seq x y z
N MET A 1 5.62 5.90 -14.30
CA MET A 1 4.80 5.91 -13.06
C MET A 1 3.36 6.27 -13.46
N GLY A 2 2.35 5.64 -12.87
CA GLY A 2 0.94 5.75 -13.25
C GLY A 2 0.07 6.56 -12.29
N ALA A 3 0.67 7.32 -11.38
CA ALA A 3 -0.07 8.21 -10.48
C ALA A 3 -0.44 9.50 -11.20
N SER A 4 -1.72 9.87 -11.20
CA SER A 4 -2.19 11.14 -11.79
C SER A 4 -1.91 12.37 -10.91
N ALA A 5 -1.64 12.16 -9.63
CA ALA A 5 -1.28 13.20 -8.67
C ALA A 5 -0.43 12.62 -7.53
N VAL A 6 0.37 13.48 -6.90
CA VAL A 6 1.17 13.18 -5.71
C VAL A 6 0.94 14.28 -4.68
N ILE A 7 0.82 13.90 -3.41
CA ILE A 7 0.65 14.82 -2.27
C ILE A 7 1.83 14.62 -1.32
N ASN A 8 2.55 15.70 -1.02
CA ASN A 8 3.60 15.65 0.00
C ASN A 8 3.04 16.16 1.33
N TYR A 9 2.55 15.24 2.16
CA TYR A 9 1.95 15.54 3.46
C TYR A 9 2.91 16.16 4.49
N GLY A 10 4.22 16.27 4.19
CA GLY A 10 5.16 17.08 4.99
C GLY A 10 5.22 18.55 4.58
N ARG A 11 4.55 18.94 3.50
CA ARG A 11 4.54 20.30 2.95
C ARG A 11 3.14 20.88 2.76
N GLU A 12 2.14 20.03 2.54
CA GLU A 12 0.75 20.44 2.32
C GLU A 12 -0.21 19.58 3.15
N ASP A 13 -1.37 20.13 3.48
CA ASP A 13 -2.41 19.39 4.19
C ASP A 13 -3.05 18.32 3.28
N LEU A 14 -3.06 17.07 3.76
CA LEU A 14 -3.56 15.93 3.00
C LEU A 14 -5.05 16.07 2.65
N LYS A 15 -5.87 16.56 3.59
CA LYS A 15 -7.32 16.66 3.42
C LYS A 15 -7.67 17.71 2.39
N ASP A 16 -7.07 18.89 2.49
CA ASP A 16 -7.33 19.98 1.57
C ASP A 16 -6.88 19.64 0.16
N ARG A 17 -5.69 19.03 0.02
CA ARG A 17 -5.20 18.62 -1.29
C ARG A 17 -6.06 17.52 -1.90
N LEU A 18 -6.48 16.54 -1.10
CA LEU A 18 -7.36 15.48 -1.57
C LEU A 18 -8.74 16.03 -1.99
N LYS A 19 -9.27 17.02 -1.26
CA LYS A 19 -10.51 17.71 -1.63
C LYS A 19 -10.39 18.36 -3.00
N VAL A 20 -9.28 19.05 -3.29
CA VAL A 20 -9.03 19.65 -4.62
C VAL A 20 -8.96 18.57 -5.70
N LEU A 21 -8.19 17.51 -5.48
CA LEU A 21 -7.99 16.44 -6.47
C LEU A 21 -9.25 15.63 -6.76
N THR A 22 -10.22 15.62 -5.84
CA THR A 22 -11.46 14.86 -5.94
C THR A 22 -12.68 15.75 -6.17
N SER A 23 -12.48 17.05 -6.46
CA SER A 23 -13.55 18.04 -6.60
C SER A 23 -14.54 18.05 -5.42
N GLY A 24 -14.03 17.77 -4.21
CA GLY A 24 -14.82 17.68 -2.99
C GLY A 24 -15.50 16.34 -2.72
N ASN A 25 -15.50 15.41 -3.67
CA ASN A 25 -16.22 14.13 -3.53
C ASN A 25 -15.51 13.11 -2.65
N GLY A 26 -14.19 13.25 -2.46
CA GLY A 26 -13.36 12.27 -1.78
C GLY A 26 -12.99 11.08 -2.66
N ALA A 27 -12.14 10.20 -2.13
CA ALA A 27 -11.66 9.01 -2.84
C ALA A 27 -12.65 7.85 -2.68
N ASN A 28 -13.03 7.18 -3.77
CA ASN A 28 -13.93 6.01 -3.71
C ASN A 28 -13.28 4.84 -2.96
N VAL A 29 -11.96 4.70 -3.07
CA VAL A 29 -11.18 3.69 -2.36
C VAL A 29 -9.91 4.35 -1.81
N VAL A 30 -9.64 4.12 -0.53
CA VAL A 30 -8.37 4.46 0.12
C VAL A 30 -7.65 3.16 0.43
N TYR A 31 -6.41 3.02 -0.03
CA TYR A 31 -5.53 1.91 0.29
C TYR A 31 -4.47 2.39 1.28
N ASP A 32 -4.51 1.90 2.52
CA ASP A 32 -3.64 2.38 3.58
C ASP A 32 -2.71 1.28 4.14
N PRO A 33 -1.43 1.26 3.73
CA PRO A 33 -0.40 0.43 4.33
C PRO A 33 0.37 1.13 5.47
N VAL A 34 0.04 2.38 5.79
CA VAL A 34 0.82 3.27 6.66
C VAL A 34 0.24 3.31 8.08
N GLY A 35 -1.07 3.52 8.22
CA GLY A 35 -1.73 3.65 9.51
C GLY A 35 -1.38 4.94 10.26
N GLY A 36 -1.35 4.87 11.60
CA GLY A 36 -1.00 5.99 12.49
C GLY A 36 -1.89 7.23 12.33
N ALA A 37 -1.31 8.40 12.62
CA ALA A 37 -2.03 9.69 12.66
C ALA A 37 -2.71 10.10 11.34
N LEU A 38 -2.24 9.61 10.18
CA LEU A 38 -2.83 9.96 8.88
C LEU A 38 -4.10 9.16 8.55
N ALA A 39 -4.34 8.03 9.26
CA ALA A 39 -5.46 7.14 8.95
C ALA A 39 -6.83 7.83 9.08
N GLU A 40 -7.04 8.62 10.15
CA GLU A 40 -8.29 9.35 10.33
C GLU A 40 -8.49 10.38 9.22
N THR A 41 -7.45 11.14 8.89
CA THR A 41 -7.48 12.14 7.81
C THR A 41 -7.78 11.50 6.46
N ALA A 42 -7.17 10.36 6.17
CA ALA A 42 -7.42 9.59 4.96
C ALA A 42 -8.87 9.05 4.92
N LEU A 43 -9.40 8.55 6.05
CA LEU A 43 -10.80 8.11 6.14
C LEU A 43 -11.80 9.26 5.96
N ARG A 44 -11.49 10.45 6.50
CA ARG A 44 -12.26 11.68 6.22
C ARG A 44 -12.23 12.05 4.74
N GLY A 45 -11.15 11.71 4.04
CA GLY A 45 -10.99 11.85 2.61
C GLY A 45 -11.76 10.82 1.78
N THR A 46 -12.30 9.75 2.36
CA THR A 46 -13.10 8.75 1.63
C THR A 46 -14.43 9.34 1.17
N ALA A 47 -14.87 8.98 -0.04
CA ALA A 47 -16.17 9.38 -0.58
C ALA A 47 -17.34 8.77 0.21
N TRP A 48 -18.55 9.33 0.04
CA TRP A 48 -19.79 8.69 0.48
C TRP A 48 -19.86 7.27 -0.09
N GLN A 49 -20.15 6.28 0.76
CA GLN A 49 -20.16 4.84 0.40
C GLN A 49 -18.83 4.30 -0.17
N GLY A 50 -17.72 5.00 0.07
CA GLY A 50 -16.40 4.52 -0.32
C GLY A 50 -15.86 3.41 0.59
N ARG A 51 -14.66 2.93 0.27
CA ARG A 51 -13.97 1.88 1.02
C ARG A 51 -12.60 2.34 1.52
N TYR A 52 -12.34 2.11 2.79
CA TYR A 52 -11.03 2.24 3.40
C TYR A 52 -10.41 0.87 3.62
N LEU A 53 -9.31 0.57 2.95
CA LEU A 53 -8.62 -0.70 3.03
C LEU A 53 -7.48 -0.60 4.04
N VAL A 54 -7.60 -1.34 5.15
CA VAL A 54 -6.55 -1.48 6.17
C VAL A 54 -5.59 -2.58 5.72
N VAL A 55 -4.39 -2.19 5.28
CA VAL A 55 -3.40 -3.12 4.73
C VAL A 55 -2.26 -3.36 5.70
N GLY A 56 -1.83 -2.33 6.42
CA GLY A 56 -0.71 -2.42 7.35
C GLY A 56 -0.49 -1.16 8.16
N PHE A 57 0.50 -1.22 9.03
CA PHE A 57 0.85 -0.18 9.98
C PHE A 57 2.35 0.12 9.87
N ALA A 58 2.80 0.61 8.70
CA ALA A 58 4.23 0.88 8.47
C ALA A 58 4.83 1.89 9.47
N THR A 59 3.99 2.71 10.12
CA THR A 59 4.39 3.61 11.21
C THR A 59 4.59 2.91 12.56
N GLY A 60 4.10 1.67 12.70
CA GLY A 60 4.06 0.92 13.95
C GLY A 60 2.86 1.24 14.84
N GLU A 61 2.09 2.29 14.53
CA GLU A 61 0.93 2.71 15.31
C GLU A 61 -0.39 2.21 14.70
N ILE A 62 -1.21 1.57 15.53
CA ILE A 62 -2.56 1.15 15.16
C ILE A 62 -3.52 2.33 15.39
N PRO A 63 -4.19 2.84 14.34
CA PRO A 63 -5.06 4.01 14.46
C PRO A 63 -6.34 3.69 15.22
N LYS A 64 -6.79 4.65 16.04
CA LYS A 64 -8.10 4.63 16.71
C LYS A 64 -9.08 5.48 15.92
N ILE A 65 -9.90 4.83 15.12
CA ILE A 65 -10.85 5.53 14.25
C ILE A 65 -12.16 5.83 15.00
N PRO A 66 -12.60 7.09 15.05
CA PRO A 66 -13.90 7.42 15.59
C PRO A 66 -15.01 6.97 14.61
N LEU A 67 -15.84 6.02 15.05
CA LEU A 67 -16.81 5.32 14.18
C LEU A 67 -17.94 6.21 13.64
N ASN A 68 -18.16 7.38 14.22
CA ASN A 68 -19.06 8.38 13.65
C ASN A 68 -18.66 8.78 12.23
N LEU A 69 -17.37 8.71 11.87
CA LEU A 69 -16.92 8.96 10.50
C LEU A 69 -17.46 7.93 9.50
N VAL A 70 -17.50 6.68 9.93
CA VAL A 70 -18.03 5.57 9.12
C VAL A 70 -19.53 5.75 8.92
N LEU A 71 -20.25 6.09 10.01
CA LEU A 71 -21.69 6.39 9.99
C LEU A 71 -22.01 7.57 9.04
N LEU A 72 -21.35 8.71 9.24
CA LEU A 72 -21.64 9.94 8.50
C LEU A 72 -21.26 9.87 7.01
N LYS A 73 -20.38 8.95 6.64
CA LYS A 73 -20.00 8.71 5.24
C LYS A 73 -20.70 7.49 4.62
N GLY A 74 -21.40 6.67 5.42
CA GLY A 74 -21.89 5.38 4.98
C GLY A 74 -20.81 4.49 4.37
N CYS A 75 -19.55 4.66 4.77
CA CYS A 75 -18.40 4.00 4.15
C CYS A 75 -18.07 2.66 4.83
N GLN A 76 -17.16 1.90 4.22
CA GLN A 76 -16.70 0.61 4.75
C GLN A 76 -15.25 0.70 5.19
N ILE A 77 -14.91 0.04 6.31
CA ILE A 77 -13.54 -0.26 6.69
C ILE A 77 -13.32 -1.75 6.44
N VAL A 78 -12.36 -2.08 5.58
CA VAL A 78 -12.11 -3.45 5.10
C VAL A 78 -10.69 -3.87 5.45
N GLY A 79 -10.55 -4.93 6.25
CA GLY A 79 -9.24 -5.51 6.55
C GLY A 79 -8.70 -6.31 5.38
N VAL A 80 -7.43 -6.05 5.00
CA VAL A 80 -6.73 -6.74 3.91
C VAL A 80 -5.52 -7.49 4.47
N PHE A 81 -5.77 -8.69 5.00
CA PHE A 81 -4.69 -9.54 5.53
C PHE A 81 -4.33 -10.64 4.54
N TRP A 82 -3.39 -10.34 3.61
CA TRP A 82 -3.00 -11.28 2.56
C TRP A 82 -2.46 -12.62 3.08
N GLY A 83 -1.65 -12.61 4.16
CA GLY A 83 -1.13 -13.85 4.74
C GLY A 83 -2.25 -14.80 5.21
N SER A 84 -3.25 -14.28 5.92
CA SER A 84 -4.40 -15.10 6.34
C SER A 84 -5.26 -15.53 5.16
N PHE A 85 -5.47 -14.65 4.17
CA PHE A 85 -6.18 -14.99 2.93
C PHE A 85 -5.48 -16.14 2.18
N ALA A 86 -4.16 -16.08 2.01
CA ALA A 86 -3.39 -17.08 1.29
C ALA A 86 -3.44 -18.46 1.98
N MET A 87 -3.46 -18.49 3.32
CA MET A 87 -3.61 -19.73 4.08
C MET A 87 -5.04 -20.28 4.04
N ARG A 88 -6.06 -19.42 4.11
CA ARG A 88 -7.48 -19.83 4.16
C ARG A 88 -8.06 -20.18 2.79
N ASP A 89 -7.57 -19.54 1.73
CA ASP A 89 -8.02 -19.74 0.35
C ASP A 89 -6.82 -19.86 -0.62
N PRO A 90 -6.05 -20.96 -0.52
CA PRO A 90 -4.84 -21.15 -1.33
C PRO A 90 -5.15 -21.23 -2.83
N ALA A 91 -6.34 -21.73 -3.20
CA ALA A 91 -6.76 -21.83 -4.59
C ALA A 91 -6.97 -20.44 -5.22
N LYS A 92 -7.71 -19.53 -4.56
CA LYS A 92 -7.85 -18.16 -5.06
C LYS A 92 -6.54 -17.40 -5.03
N ASN A 93 -5.72 -17.60 -3.98
CA ASN A 93 -4.40 -16.98 -3.94
C ASN A 93 -3.52 -17.42 -5.13
N ARG A 94 -3.51 -18.71 -5.47
CA ARG A 94 -2.82 -19.21 -6.66
C ARG A 94 -3.33 -18.56 -7.94
N ALA A 95 -4.66 -18.43 -8.09
CA ALA A 95 -5.25 -17.75 -9.25
C ALA A 95 -4.81 -16.28 -9.35
N HIS A 96 -4.78 -15.55 -8.22
CA HIS A 96 -4.26 -14.18 -8.17
C HIS A 96 -2.79 -14.10 -8.58
N CYS A 97 -1.94 -15.00 -8.07
CA CYS A 97 -0.53 -15.05 -8.43
C CYS A 97 -0.33 -15.33 -9.93
N LEU A 98 -1.08 -16.27 -10.51
CA LEU A 98 -1.02 -16.56 -11.95
C LEU A 98 -1.40 -15.34 -12.78
N GLN A 99 -2.44 -14.60 -12.39
CA GLN A 99 -2.83 -13.36 -13.07
C GLN A 99 -1.73 -12.30 -13.02
N LEU A 100 -1.07 -12.13 -11.87
CA LEU A 100 0.05 -11.20 -11.72
C LEU A 100 1.22 -11.59 -12.63
N PHE A 101 1.59 -12.87 -12.66
CA PHE A 101 2.67 -13.34 -13.55
C PHE A 101 2.32 -13.16 -15.03
N GLN A 102 1.06 -13.38 -15.41
CA GLN A 102 0.59 -13.09 -16.76
C GLN A 102 0.74 -11.61 -17.10
N TRP A 103 0.34 -10.69 -16.22
CA TRP A 103 0.52 -9.26 -16.48
C TRP A 103 1.98 -8.83 -16.56
N VAL A 104 2.89 -9.49 -15.82
CA VAL A 104 4.33 -9.29 -15.96
C VAL A 104 4.82 -9.78 -17.32
N ALA A 105 4.43 -10.99 -17.74
CA ALA A 105 4.79 -11.55 -19.04
C ALA A 105 4.28 -10.70 -20.22
N GLU A 106 3.08 -10.12 -20.09
CA GLU A 106 2.48 -9.20 -21.06
C GLU A 106 3.05 -7.77 -20.99
N GLY A 107 3.95 -7.47 -20.05
CA GLY A 107 4.53 -6.15 -19.85
C GLY A 107 3.57 -5.09 -19.28
N LYS A 108 2.35 -5.49 -18.88
CA LYS A 108 1.34 -4.64 -18.23
C LYS A 108 1.71 -4.27 -16.80
N LEU A 109 2.47 -5.14 -16.14
CA LEU A 109 3.04 -4.91 -14.81
C LEU A 109 4.56 -4.98 -14.89
N LYS A 110 5.24 -3.91 -14.46
CA LYS A 110 6.71 -3.84 -14.43
C LYS A 110 7.18 -3.73 -12.98
N PRO A 111 7.67 -4.82 -12.36
CA PRO A 111 8.23 -4.78 -11.02
C PRO A 111 9.43 -3.83 -10.97
N ALA A 112 9.46 -2.95 -9.97
CA ALA A 112 10.59 -2.06 -9.75
C ALA A 112 11.65 -2.79 -8.90
N VAL A 113 12.70 -3.28 -9.55
CA VAL A 113 13.87 -3.86 -8.89
C VAL A 113 14.92 -2.76 -8.73
N ASP A 114 15.28 -2.47 -7.49
CA ASP A 114 16.27 -1.46 -7.10
C ASP A 114 17.70 -2.01 -7.23
N ALA A 115 17.90 -3.26 -6.81
CA ALA A 115 19.16 -3.96 -6.94
C ALA A 115 18.96 -5.47 -6.95
N VAL A 116 19.88 -6.18 -7.62
CA VAL A 116 20.05 -7.62 -7.53
C VAL A 116 21.44 -7.85 -6.93
N LEU A 117 21.50 -8.52 -5.78
CA LEU A 117 22.74 -8.78 -5.06
C LEU A 117 22.90 -10.29 -4.84
N PRO A 118 24.13 -10.82 -4.84
CA PRO A 118 24.37 -12.19 -4.37
C PRO A 118 23.98 -12.32 -2.89
N PHE A 119 23.57 -13.53 -2.48
CA PHE A 119 23.04 -13.79 -1.14
C PHE A 119 24.05 -13.50 -0.02
N ASP A 120 25.35 -13.66 -0.28
CA ASP A 120 26.44 -13.30 0.64
C ASP A 120 26.48 -11.79 0.98
N ARG A 121 25.86 -10.93 0.18
CA ARG A 121 25.69 -9.49 0.42
C ARG A 121 24.36 -9.13 1.10
N ALA A 122 23.72 -10.09 1.78
CA ALA A 122 22.49 -9.84 2.52
C ALA A 122 22.62 -8.70 3.56
N GLY A 123 23.77 -8.58 4.23
CA GLY A 123 24.03 -7.50 5.19
C GLY A 123 23.90 -6.11 4.56
N GLU A 124 24.50 -5.90 3.38
CA GLU A 124 24.38 -4.65 2.65
C GLU A 124 22.94 -4.35 2.23
N ALA A 125 22.19 -5.37 1.81
CA ALA A 125 20.78 -5.21 1.45
C ALA A 125 19.95 -4.70 2.65
N LEU A 126 20.20 -5.24 3.84
CA LEU A 126 19.54 -4.82 5.08
C LEU A 126 19.95 -3.39 5.47
N ASP A 127 21.24 -3.06 5.43
CA ASP A 127 21.73 -1.71 5.73
C ASP A 127 21.06 -0.65 4.83
N ARG A 128 20.90 -0.94 3.53
CA ARG A 128 20.22 -0.06 2.58
C ARG A 128 18.73 0.10 2.89
N LEU A 129 18.07 -0.98 3.32
CA LEU A 129 16.66 -0.94 3.73
C LEU A 129 16.47 -0.08 4.98
N GLU A 130 17.31 -0.27 6.00
CA GLU A 130 17.26 0.49 7.25
C GLU A 130 17.47 1.98 7.01
N ARG A 131 18.43 2.34 6.14
CA ARG A 131 18.71 3.73 5.76
C ARG A 131 17.67 4.34 4.80
N ARG A 132 16.59 3.60 4.48
CA ARG A 132 15.51 4.01 3.54
C ARG A 132 16.04 4.41 2.15
N GLN A 133 17.11 3.77 1.70
CA GLN A 133 17.76 4.08 0.40
C GLN A 133 17.18 3.26 -0.77
N VAL A 134 16.33 2.27 -0.49
CA VAL A 134 15.77 1.37 -1.50
C VAL A 134 14.54 1.98 -2.16
N LYS A 135 14.56 2.09 -3.50
CA LYS A 135 13.40 2.51 -4.31
C LYS A 135 12.89 1.32 -5.12
N GLY A 136 12.09 0.47 -4.48
CA GLY A 136 11.54 -0.75 -5.08
C GLY A 136 11.89 -1.97 -4.24
N LYS A 137 12.41 -3.01 -4.89
CA LYS A 137 12.82 -4.26 -4.23
C LYS A 137 14.30 -4.55 -4.44
N ILE A 138 14.98 -4.98 -3.38
CA ILE A 138 16.26 -5.69 -3.50
C ILE A 138 15.96 -7.17 -3.65
N VAL A 139 16.60 -7.82 -4.62
CA VAL A 139 16.53 -9.27 -4.84
C VAL A 139 17.87 -9.88 -4.45
N LEU A 140 17.85 -10.84 -3.53
CA LEU A 140 19.02 -11.66 -3.22
C LEU A 140 18.99 -12.93 -4.08
N VAL A 141 20.07 -13.18 -4.80
CA VAL A 141 20.22 -14.37 -5.64
C VAL A 141 21.13 -15.36 -4.92
N PRO A 142 20.68 -16.61 -4.69
CA PRO A 142 21.54 -17.65 -4.13
C PRO A 142 22.81 -17.80 -4.97
N THR A 143 23.97 -17.78 -4.33
CA THR A 143 25.23 -18.12 -5.00
C THR A 143 25.16 -19.63 -5.31
N ALA A 144 25.27 -20.00 -6.59
CA ALA A 144 25.31 -21.41 -6.95
C ALA A 144 26.50 -22.06 -6.23
N GLY A 145 26.23 -23.11 -5.46
CA GLY A 145 27.24 -24.05 -4.98
C GLY A 145 27.58 -25.06 -6.05
#